data_AF-A0A1F9QQP1-F1
#
_entry.id   AF-A0A1F9QQP1-F1
#
_cell.length_a   1.000
_cell.length_b   1.000
_cell.length_c   1.000
_cell.angle_alpha   90.00
_cell.angle_beta   90.00
_cell.angle_gamma   90.00
#
_symmetry.space_group_name_H-M   'P 1'
#
loop_
_entity.id
_entity.type
_entity.pdbx_description
1 polymer ?
#
loop_
_entity_poly.entity_id
_entity_poly.type
_entity_poly.pdbx_seq_one_letter_code
_entity_poly.pdbx_strand_id
1 'polypeptide(L)'
;MQSKRRKVDGAFYNVMKKERNMRKRFIKILAAGIFMLGTGASEKIFADVGISINPGSWNAGTGGSGSYISWNSGTPAGGGYFSVANTGTQNVNLKVRATNTQNWTLSPGTGLNQFSLKWGQTAAAGVQPVWNTISSTDSVIPVPLSPAADYKFDLKFQSPTQVEPPDLSAPQQTSLTVTADPAPLLPSAYTITGEWQVATSSAVSMIGIDSQNNLWLLFVYEPYGNATATVKKISPDGTVLHESLVPVACYQGEISNNIGENSMNDIDSNGNILLLMRTRVCKLDPSGNLLGLYYTPGCTSVDACEDPLGYLSAGANGYVYFAHSASLKVTMDPLTTPFSTIGYNSFGYPNLEGVNTLQVTNESVYLTTNQGELYEFGLEGSLKRMISNLYSDTWPDIGQTAKDPFGNLLAVGTTEMGRRLVRLEGTLFKTLAILEGVASGGMAVDSTGKIYFSQDDGRISILSPQY
;
A
#
# COMPACT_ATOMS: atom_id res chain seq x y z
N MET A 1 74.30 40.21 32.33
CA MET A 1 73.72 39.39 31.24
C MET A 1 72.76 38.31 31.76
N GLN A 2 71.75 38.64 32.59
CA GLN A 2 70.79 37.63 33.10
C GLN A 2 69.30 38.00 32.95
N SER A 3 68.95 39.21 32.49
CA SER A 3 67.54 39.61 32.38
C SER A 3 66.88 39.32 31.01
N LYS A 4 67.66 38.93 29.98
CA LYS A 4 67.13 38.60 28.64
C LYS A 4 66.74 37.12 28.45
N ARG A 5 67.20 36.19 29.29
CA ARG A 5 66.78 34.76 29.20
C ARG A 5 65.39 34.50 29.81
N ARG A 6 64.97 35.23 30.84
CA ARG A 6 63.65 35.04 31.48
C ARG A 6 62.43 35.37 30.60
N LYS A 7 62.59 36.19 29.54
CA LYS A 7 61.47 36.52 28.65
C LYS A 7 61.22 35.47 27.56
N VAL A 8 62.21 34.64 27.22
CA VAL A 8 62.07 33.60 26.19
C VAL A 8 61.35 32.38 26.77
N ASP A 9 61.63 32.03 28.03
CA ASP A 9 61.01 30.87 28.70
C ASP A 9 59.50 31.08 28.95
N GLY A 10 59.07 32.33 29.23
CA GLY A 10 57.65 32.65 29.41
C GLY A 10 56.83 32.56 28.12
N ALA A 11 57.43 32.92 26.97
CA ALA A 11 56.77 32.80 25.68
C ALA A 11 56.62 31.34 25.25
N PHE A 12 57.66 30.52 25.46
CA PHE A 12 57.64 29.10 25.13
C PHE A 12 56.64 28.33 26.02
N TYR A 13 56.57 28.68 27.32
CA TYR A 13 55.61 28.11 28.25
C TYR A 13 54.14 28.42 27.85
N ASN A 14 53.87 29.63 27.37
CA ASN A 14 52.52 30.02 26.93
C ASN A 14 52.09 29.31 25.64
N VAL A 15 53.02 29.08 24.70
CA VAL A 15 52.74 28.30 23.47
C VAL A 15 52.44 26.84 23.81
N MET A 16 53.27 26.21 24.64
CA MET A 16 53.07 24.82 25.08
C MET A 16 51.78 24.63 25.90
N LYS A 17 51.40 25.63 26.72
CA LYS A 17 50.13 25.62 27.47
C LYS A 17 48.92 25.79 26.53
N LYS A 18 49.05 26.58 25.47
CA LYS A 18 48.02 26.76 24.44
C LYS A 18 47.84 25.48 23.60
N GLU A 19 48.91 24.81 23.21
CA GLU A 19 48.85 23.51 22.53
C GLU A 19 48.25 22.41 23.41
N ARG A 20 48.63 22.31 24.70
CA ARG A 20 48.02 21.35 25.62
C ARG A 20 46.52 21.59 25.81
N ASN A 21 46.10 22.85 25.86
CA ASN A 21 44.68 23.20 25.95
C ASN A 21 43.94 22.93 24.64
N MET A 22 44.57 23.13 23.48
CA MET A 22 43.98 22.76 22.19
C MET A 22 43.89 21.24 22.03
N ARG A 23 44.90 20.45 22.42
CA ARG A 23 44.81 18.99 22.42
C ARG A 23 43.76 18.47 23.41
N LYS A 24 43.64 19.07 24.61
CA LYS A 24 42.55 18.73 25.55
C LYS A 24 41.18 19.11 25.02
N ARG A 25 41.04 20.21 24.26
CA ARG A 25 39.79 20.58 23.57
C ARG A 25 39.51 19.66 22.38
N PHE A 26 40.52 19.28 21.61
CA PHE A 26 40.36 18.35 20.47
C PHE A 26 40.00 16.94 20.94
N ILE A 27 40.59 16.47 22.05
CA ILE A 27 40.22 15.20 22.69
C ILE A 27 38.84 15.30 23.34
N LYS A 28 38.44 16.45 23.91
CA LYS A 28 37.07 16.65 24.39
C LYS A 28 36.05 16.77 23.26
N ILE A 29 36.41 17.31 22.10
CA ILE A 29 35.55 17.37 20.90
C ILE A 29 35.47 15.99 20.21
N LEU A 30 36.54 15.19 20.22
CA LEU A 30 36.50 13.79 19.79
C LEU A 30 35.67 12.93 20.76
N ALA A 31 35.80 13.15 22.07
CA ALA A 31 35.04 12.43 23.09
C ALA A 31 33.57 12.90 23.19
N ALA A 32 33.26 14.16 22.84
CA ALA A 32 31.89 14.66 22.74
C ALA A 32 31.24 14.38 21.37
N GLY A 33 32.04 14.18 20.31
CA GLY A 33 31.57 13.84 18.97
C GLY A 33 31.37 12.35 18.72
N ILE A 34 31.84 11.48 19.62
CA ILE A 34 31.67 10.01 19.54
C ILE A 34 30.54 9.51 20.48
N PHE A 35 29.87 10.41 21.23
CA PHE A 35 28.83 10.03 22.22
C PHE A 35 27.45 10.68 22.02
N MET A 36 27.15 11.23 20.84
CA MET A 36 25.81 11.73 20.48
C MET A 36 25.31 11.24 19.13
N LEU A 37 25.20 9.92 18.99
CA LEU A 37 24.28 9.26 18.06
C LEU A 37 23.70 8.03 18.76
N GLY A 38 22.70 8.26 19.62
CA GLY A 38 22.01 7.19 20.31
C GLY A 38 21.06 7.72 21.38
N THR A 39 19.82 7.26 21.30
CA THR A 39 18.67 7.51 22.21
C THR A 39 17.95 8.85 21.98
N GLY A 40 16.78 8.73 21.32
CA GLY A 40 15.95 9.84 20.87
C GLY A 40 15.07 9.48 19.66
N ALA A 41 15.34 8.36 18.98
CA ALA A 41 14.35 7.69 18.17
C ALA A 41 13.49 6.82 19.07
N SER A 42 12.17 6.83 18.86
CA SER A 42 11.26 5.84 19.42
C SER A 42 11.87 4.44 19.27
N GLU A 43 12.10 3.75 20.38
CA GLU A 43 12.31 2.31 20.37
C GLU A 43 10.99 1.65 19.95
N LYS A 44 10.72 1.62 18.63
CA LYS A 44 10.10 0.43 18.08
C LYS A 44 11.20 -0.62 18.12
N ILE A 45 11.03 -1.57 19.03
CA ILE A 45 11.85 -2.77 19.15
C ILE A 45 11.80 -3.48 17.79
N PHE A 46 12.76 -3.21 16.90
CA PHE A 46 13.06 -4.04 15.73
C PHE A 46 14.11 -5.10 16.11
N ALA A 47 13.96 -5.71 17.29
CA ALA A 47 14.84 -6.79 17.73
C ALA A 47 14.70 -8.08 16.90
N ASP A 48 13.70 -8.15 16.01
CA ASP A 48 13.35 -9.35 15.24
C ASP A 48 13.75 -9.31 13.75
N VAL A 49 14.31 -8.21 13.24
CA VAL A 49 14.77 -8.08 11.84
C VAL A 49 16.29 -8.25 11.81
N GLY A 50 16.74 -9.49 11.98
CA GLY A 50 18.16 -9.84 11.85
C GLY A 50 18.51 -10.11 10.40
N ILE A 51 19.37 -9.30 9.79
CA ILE A 51 19.85 -9.54 8.42
C ILE A 51 21.37 -9.48 8.38
N SER A 52 21.97 -10.55 7.86
CA SER A 52 23.40 -10.60 7.57
C SER A 52 23.63 -10.66 6.07
N ILE A 53 24.43 -9.72 5.55
CA ILE A 53 24.87 -9.70 4.16
C ILE A 53 26.34 -10.11 4.12
N ASN A 54 26.67 -11.09 3.27
CA ASN A 54 28.04 -11.59 3.11
C ASN A 54 28.34 -11.85 1.64
N PRO A 55 29.44 -11.33 1.07
CA PRO A 55 30.41 -10.41 1.67
C PRO A 55 29.83 -9.01 1.86
N GLY A 56 30.48 -8.18 2.69
CA GLY A 56 30.18 -6.75 2.78
C GLY A 56 30.60 -5.94 1.52
N SER A 57 31.32 -6.57 0.59
CA SER A 57 31.70 -6.01 -0.71
C SER A 57 31.93 -7.13 -1.71
N TRP A 58 31.47 -6.96 -2.95
CA TRP A 58 31.64 -7.92 -4.04
C TRP A 58 32.13 -7.19 -5.28
N ASN A 59 32.76 -7.92 -6.19
CA ASN A 59 33.05 -7.42 -7.52
C ASN A 59 32.02 -7.97 -8.52
N ALA A 60 31.14 -7.11 -9.05
CA ALA A 60 30.13 -7.50 -10.04
C ALA A 60 30.70 -7.89 -11.41
N GLY A 61 32.02 -7.77 -11.61
CA GLY A 61 32.72 -8.24 -12.81
C GLY A 61 34.24 -8.12 -12.71
N THR A 62 34.93 -9.26 -12.74
CA THR A 62 36.38 -9.35 -13.03
C THR A 62 36.64 -9.73 -14.50
N GLY A 63 35.60 -9.79 -15.34
CA GLY A 63 35.65 -10.19 -16.75
C GLY A 63 35.11 -9.11 -17.70
N GLY A 64 35.00 -9.43 -18.99
CA GLY A 64 34.48 -8.51 -20.01
C GLY A 64 33.02 -8.09 -19.77
N SER A 65 32.57 -7.00 -20.41
CA SER A 65 31.19 -6.49 -20.28
C SER A 65 30.13 -7.58 -20.45
N GLY A 66 29.16 -7.64 -19.53
CA GLY A 66 28.09 -8.64 -19.54
C GLY A 66 28.48 -9.99 -18.93
N SER A 67 29.74 -10.16 -18.51
CA SER A 67 30.16 -11.32 -17.73
C SER A 67 29.53 -11.28 -16.34
N TYR A 68 29.21 -12.46 -15.82
CA TYR A 68 28.79 -12.67 -14.45
C TYR A 68 29.45 -13.94 -13.94
N ILE A 69 29.58 -14.06 -12.63
CA ILE A 69 30.03 -15.29 -11.99
C ILE A 69 28.79 -15.85 -11.31
N SER A 70 28.36 -17.04 -11.73
CA SER A 70 27.25 -17.70 -11.05
C SER A 70 27.75 -18.37 -9.79
N TRP A 71 27.02 -18.16 -8.69
CA TRP A 71 27.35 -18.76 -7.42
C TRP A 71 27.43 -20.28 -7.51
N ASN A 72 28.53 -20.83 -6.98
CA ASN A 72 28.73 -22.24 -6.73
C ASN A 72 29.58 -22.42 -5.45
N SER A 73 29.70 -23.66 -4.97
CA SER A 73 30.45 -23.98 -3.73
C SER A 73 31.95 -23.62 -3.78
N GLY A 74 32.52 -23.44 -4.98
CA GLY A 74 33.89 -22.98 -5.18
C GLY A 74 34.03 -21.47 -5.38
N THR A 75 32.94 -20.69 -5.41
CA THR A 75 33.01 -19.25 -5.70
C THR A 75 33.54 -18.51 -4.47
N PRO A 76 34.69 -17.80 -4.58
CA PRO A 76 35.24 -17.05 -3.46
C PRO A 76 34.25 -16.05 -2.90
N ALA A 77 34.35 -15.74 -1.61
CA ALA A 77 33.39 -14.87 -0.92
C ALA A 77 33.24 -13.47 -1.53
N GLY A 78 34.07 -13.01 -2.48
CA GLY A 78 33.91 -11.73 -3.19
C GLY A 78 33.54 -11.84 -4.69
N GLY A 79 33.24 -13.03 -5.17
CA GLY A 79 33.18 -13.37 -6.60
C GLY A 79 31.83 -13.15 -7.27
N GLY A 80 31.40 -11.90 -7.46
CA GLY A 80 30.22 -11.59 -8.29
C GLY A 80 28.87 -12.03 -7.73
N TYR A 81 28.80 -12.42 -6.46
CA TYR A 81 27.54 -12.73 -5.76
C TYR A 81 27.55 -12.13 -4.36
N PHE A 82 26.37 -12.08 -3.74
CA PHE A 82 26.21 -11.84 -2.31
C PHE A 82 25.14 -12.76 -1.73
N SER A 83 25.20 -12.99 -0.43
CA SER A 83 24.17 -13.71 0.30
C SER A 83 23.48 -12.82 1.29
N VAL A 84 22.18 -13.01 1.43
CA VAL A 84 21.36 -12.36 2.46
C VAL A 84 20.74 -13.46 3.30
N ALA A 85 21.08 -13.50 4.58
CA ALA A 85 20.49 -14.42 5.54
C ALA A 85 19.64 -13.67 6.56
N ASN A 86 18.44 -14.17 6.79
CA ASN A 86 17.53 -13.68 7.81
C ASN A 86 17.81 -14.41 9.13
N THR A 87 18.54 -13.75 10.01
CA THR A 87 18.82 -14.21 11.37
C THR A 87 17.74 -13.80 12.37
N GLY A 88 16.72 -13.09 11.89
CA GLY A 88 15.53 -12.71 12.65
C GLY A 88 14.46 -13.78 12.73
N THR A 89 13.33 -13.42 13.33
CA THR A 89 12.16 -14.30 13.56
C THR A 89 10.98 -14.00 12.65
N GLN A 90 11.04 -12.92 11.85
CA GLN A 90 9.97 -12.49 10.94
C GLN A 90 10.42 -12.54 9.48
N ASN A 91 9.48 -12.73 8.55
CA ASN A 91 9.77 -12.56 7.12
C ASN A 91 10.23 -11.13 6.84
N VAL A 92 11.15 -10.94 5.89
CA VAL A 92 11.59 -9.61 5.46
C VAL A 92 11.46 -9.42 3.96
N ASN A 93 11.08 -8.23 3.53
CA ASN A 93 11.18 -7.81 2.15
C ASN A 93 12.56 -7.19 1.93
N LEU A 94 13.26 -7.65 0.89
CA LEU A 94 14.54 -7.09 0.52
C LEU A 94 14.35 -6.04 -0.58
N LYS A 95 15.12 -4.97 -0.51
CA LYS A 95 15.23 -3.97 -1.55
C LYS A 95 16.69 -3.80 -1.91
N VAL A 96 16.95 -3.45 -3.17
CA VAL A 96 18.29 -3.23 -3.69
C VAL A 96 18.34 -1.97 -4.53
N ARG A 97 19.38 -1.17 -4.35
CA ARG A 97 19.69 0.00 -5.19
C ARG A 97 21.19 0.12 -5.40
N ALA A 98 21.61 0.81 -6.45
CA ALA A 98 23.01 1.16 -6.67
C ALA A 98 23.20 2.66 -6.92
N THR A 99 24.42 3.15 -6.72
CA THR A 99 24.75 4.55 -7.01
C THR A 99 25.34 4.71 -8.41
N ASN A 100 25.31 5.93 -8.94
CA ASN A 100 26.20 6.30 -10.05
C ASN A 100 27.66 6.10 -9.65
N THR A 101 28.52 5.97 -10.65
CA THR A 101 29.97 6.07 -10.46
C THR A 101 30.41 7.53 -10.60
N GLN A 102 31.71 7.80 -10.56
CA GLN A 102 32.23 9.14 -10.77
C GLN A 102 31.94 9.65 -12.20
N ASN A 103 32.09 8.81 -13.23
CA ASN A 103 32.00 9.22 -14.63
C ASN A 103 30.89 8.52 -15.43
N TRP A 104 30.29 7.46 -14.88
CA TRP A 104 29.19 6.74 -15.52
C TRP A 104 27.90 6.78 -14.69
N THR A 105 26.78 6.90 -15.41
CA THR A 105 25.41 6.90 -14.87
C THR A 105 24.83 5.48 -14.89
N LEU A 106 24.18 5.08 -13.81
CA LEU A 106 23.46 3.81 -13.75
C LEU A 106 22.19 3.90 -14.58
N SER A 107 21.94 2.91 -15.44
CA SER A 107 20.79 2.89 -16.35
C SER A 107 20.24 1.46 -16.51
N PRO A 108 18.94 1.31 -16.85
CA PRO A 108 18.36 0.00 -17.19
C PRO A 108 19.04 -0.70 -18.37
N GLY A 109 19.73 0.06 -19.23
CA GLY A 109 20.53 -0.44 -20.34
C GLY A 109 21.91 0.21 -20.37
N THR A 110 22.74 -0.20 -21.33
CA THR A 110 24.06 0.39 -21.56
C THR A 110 23.99 1.45 -22.66
N GLY A 111 24.82 2.48 -22.54
CA GLY A 111 24.84 3.64 -23.45
C GLY A 111 26.12 4.45 -23.33
N LEU A 112 26.12 5.68 -23.85
CA LEU A 112 27.22 6.64 -23.66
C LEU A 112 27.33 7.01 -22.18
N ASN A 113 28.48 6.71 -21.56
CA ASN A 113 28.71 6.89 -20.12
C ASN A 113 27.60 6.28 -19.25
N GLN A 114 26.93 5.24 -19.73
CA GLN A 114 25.85 4.56 -19.02
C GLN A 114 26.16 3.09 -18.82
N PHE A 115 26.23 2.66 -17.58
CA PHE A 115 26.45 1.26 -17.22
C PHE A 115 25.17 0.66 -16.65
N SER A 116 25.05 -0.67 -16.71
CA SER A 116 23.92 -1.40 -16.13
C SER A 116 24.40 -2.42 -15.10
N LEU A 117 23.68 -2.50 -13.99
CA LEU A 117 23.83 -3.53 -12.99
C LEU A 117 22.55 -4.35 -12.92
N LYS A 118 22.70 -5.66 -12.81
CA LYS A 118 21.61 -6.60 -12.66
C LYS A 118 21.89 -7.56 -11.52
N TRP A 119 20.83 -8.03 -10.89
CA TRP A 119 20.86 -9.05 -9.86
C TRP A 119 19.98 -10.23 -10.28
N GLY A 120 20.26 -11.42 -9.78
CA GLY A 120 19.39 -12.58 -9.97
C GLY A 120 19.52 -13.54 -8.80
N GLN A 121 18.40 -14.05 -8.29
CA GLN A 121 18.41 -15.05 -7.21
C GLN A 121 18.82 -16.41 -7.76
N THR A 122 19.88 -16.98 -7.20
CA THR A 122 20.41 -18.28 -7.61
C THR A 122 19.72 -19.39 -6.83
N ALA A 123 18.79 -20.09 -7.47
CA ALA A 123 18.04 -21.17 -6.83
C ALA A 123 18.87 -22.44 -6.59
N ALA A 124 19.85 -22.70 -7.46
CA ALA A 124 20.77 -23.84 -7.36
C ALA A 124 22.16 -23.46 -7.86
N ALA A 125 23.20 -24.02 -7.24
CA ALA A 125 24.59 -23.77 -7.61
C ALA A 125 24.85 -24.03 -9.10
N GLY A 126 25.44 -23.05 -9.80
CA GLY A 126 25.77 -23.15 -11.22
C GLY A 126 24.61 -22.95 -12.19
N VAL A 127 23.39 -22.65 -11.72
CA VAL A 127 22.24 -22.32 -12.58
C VAL A 127 22.16 -20.81 -12.77
N GLN A 128 22.11 -20.36 -14.02
CA GLN A 128 21.95 -18.94 -14.33
C GLN A 128 20.58 -18.43 -13.86
N PRO A 129 20.53 -17.31 -13.11
CA PRO A 129 19.27 -16.74 -12.66
C PRO A 129 18.59 -15.88 -13.74
N VAL A 130 17.31 -15.56 -13.50
CA VAL A 130 16.62 -14.49 -14.22
C VAL A 130 17.17 -13.14 -13.75
N TRP A 131 17.60 -12.31 -14.69
CA TRP A 131 18.23 -11.03 -14.41
C TRP A 131 17.22 -9.92 -14.24
N ASN A 132 17.26 -9.28 -13.06
CA ASN A 132 16.49 -8.10 -12.71
C ASN A 132 17.42 -6.88 -12.70
N THR A 133 16.93 -5.75 -13.22
CA THR A 133 17.69 -4.50 -13.28
C THR A 133 17.78 -3.84 -11.90
N ILE A 134 18.95 -3.29 -11.58
CA ILE A 134 19.16 -2.42 -10.41
C ILE A 134 19.06 -0.96 -10.87
N SER A 135 18.27 -0.15 -10.18
CA SER A 135 18.16 1.29 -10.41
C SER A 135 18.83 2.11 -9.29
N SER A 136 18.81 3.44 -9.44
CA SER A 136 19.25 4.39 -8.41
C SER A 136 18.23 4.57 -7.28
N THR A 137 17.04 3.99 -7.43
CA THR A 137 15.98 3.94 -6.43
C THR A 137 15.83 2.50 -5.93
N ASP A 138 15.15 2.34 -4.79
CA ASP A 138 14.94 1.01 -4.22
C ASP A 138 14.11 0.13 -5.17
N SER A 139 14.71 -0.98 -5.60
CA SER A 139 14.05 -2.03 -6.38
C SER A 139 13.71 -3.20 -5.46
N VAL A 140 12.43 -3.57 -5.36
CA VAL A 140 11.97 -4.68 -4.51
C VAL A 140 12.47 -6.01 -5.07
N ILE A 141 13.04 -6.85 -4.20
CA ILE A 141 13.31 -8.26 -4.48
C ILE A 141 12.01 -9.02 -4.17
N PRO A 142 11.33 -9.60 -5.17
CA PRO A 142 9.95 -10.10 -5.05
C PRO A 142 9.77 -11.33 -4.15
N VAL A 143 10.85 -11.92 -3.63
CA VAL A 143 10.78 -13.07 -2.73
C VAL A 143 11.10 -12.60 -1.32
N PRO A 144 10.13 -12.60 -0.39
CA PRO A 144 10.40 -12.35 1.01
C PRO A 144 11.38 -13.40 1.55
N LEU A 145 12.32 -12.97 2.37
CA LEU A 145 13.30 -13.84 3.01
C LEU A 145 12.72 -14.34 4.34
N SER A 146 12.34 -15.62 4.39
CA SER A 146 11.80 -16.25 5.61
C SER A 146 12.82 -16.29 6.76
N PRO A 147 12.38 -16.41 8.03
CA PRO A 147 13.26 -16.64 9.17
C PRO A 147 14.22 -17.81 8.92
N ALA A 148 15.49 -17.64 9.29
CA ALA A 148 16.58 -18.59 9.07
C ALA A 148 16.87 -18.94 7.59
N ALA A 149 16.23 -18.30 6.62
CA ALA A 149 16.55 -18.48 5.21
C ALA A 149 17.84 -17.75 4.84
N ASP A 150 18.60 -18.33 3.91
CA ASP A 150 19.82 -17.77 3.32
C ASP A 150 19.69 -17.84 1.79
N TYR A 151 19.53 -16.67 1.16
CA TYR A 151 19.43 -16.56 -0.29
C TYR A 151 20.72 -16.04 -0.89
N LYS A 152 21.09 -16.61 -2.04
CA LYS A 152 22.25 -16.20 -2.83
C LYS A 152 21.77 -15.42 -4.05
N PHE A 153 22.43 -14.31 -4.32
CA PHE A 153 22.14 -13.42 -5.43
C PHE A 153 23.39 -13.21 -6.27
N ASP A 154 23.34 -13.60 -7.54
CA ASP A 154 24.38 -13.29 -8.50
C ASP A 154 24.22 -11.84 -8.97
N LEU A 155 25.35 -11.23 -9.34
CA LEU A 155 25.43 -9.90 -9.90
C LEU A 155 26.02 -9.94 -11.30
N LYS A 156 25.48 -9.09 -12.16
CA LYS A 156 25.95 -8.91 -13.53
C LYS A 156 26.20 -7.44 -13.80
N PHE A 157 27.41 -7.15 -14.25
CA PHE A 157 27.81 -5.83 -14.71
C PHE A 157 27.82 -5.74 -16.23
N GLN A 158 27.31 -4.64 -16.77
CA GLN A 158 27.43 -4.29 -18.19
C GLN A 158 28.06 -2.90 -18.31
N SER A 159 29.22 -2.83 -18.95
CA SER A 159 29.93 -1.58 -19.19
C SER A 159 29.18 -0.68 -20.18
N PRO A 160 29.46 0.63 -20.20
CA PRO A 160 29.01 1.52 -21.26
C PRO A 160 29.35 0.99 -22.65
N THR A 161 28.48 1.27 -23.62
CA THR A 161 28.76 0.99 -25.04
C THR A 161 29.76 1.99 -25.61
N GLN A 162 29.80 3.19 -25.03
CA GLN A 162 30.75 4.26 -25.36
C GLN A 162 31.13 5.00 -24.07
N VAL A 163 32.37 5.49 -24.03
CA VAL A 163 32.91 6.23 -22.89
C VAL A 163 33.47 7.55 -23.40
N GLU A 164 33.10 8.65 -22.75
CA GLU A 164 33.58 9.99 -23.08
C GLU A 164 33.96 10.76 -21.81
N PRO A 165 35.23 11.21 -21.67
CA PRO A 165 36.35 11.01 -22.60
C PRO A 165 36.79 9.53 -22.68
N PRO A 166 37.33 9.06 -23.81
CA PRO A 166 37.69 7.65 -24.02
C PRO A 166 38.83 7.15 -23.13
N ASP A 167 39.56 8.07 -22.47
CA ASP A 167 40.64 7.75 -21.55
C ASP A 167 40.19 7.96 -20.09
N LEU A 168 39.65 6.90 -19.49
CA LEU A 168 39.37 6.83 -18.06
C LEU A 168 40.50 6.06 -17.36
N SER A 169 41.49 6.79 -16.86
CA SER A 169 42.61 6.20 -16.10
C SER A 169 42.23 5.80 -14.66
N ALA A 170 41.11 6.32 -14.14
CA ALA A 170 40.63 6.04 -12.80
C ALA A 170 39.58 4.90 -12.77
N PRO A 171 39.70 3.92 -11.85
CA PRO A 171 38.68 2.91 -11.63
C PRO A 171 37.30 3.54 -11.33
N GLN A 172 36.25 3.03 -11.97
CA GLN A 172 34.88 3.43 -11.69
C GLN A 172 34.29 2.57 -10.56
N GLN A 173 33.80 3.21 -9.50
CA GLN A 173 33.23 2.53 -8.34
C GLN A 173 31.77 2.92 -8.14
N THR A 174 30.94 1.94 -7.77
CA THR A 174 29.53 2.10 -7.42
C THR A 174 29.26 1.34 -6.13
N SER A 175 28.33 1.82 -5.33
CA SER A 175 27.88 1.13 -4.10
C SER A 175 26.51 0.51 -4.33
N LEU A 176 26.36 -0.79 -4.06
CA LEU A 176 25.04 -1.42 -3.91
C LEU A 176 24.62 -1.25 -2.45
N THR A 177 23.38 -0.88 -2.23
CA THR A 177 22.75 -0.95 -0.91
C THR A 177 21.65 -1.99 -0.98
N VAL A 178 21.70 -2.97 -0.07
CA VAL A 178 20.58 -3.88 0.17
C VAL A 178 19.95 -3.47 1.49
N THR A 179 18.67 -3.14 1.47
CA THR A 179 17.89 -2.86 2.67
C THR A 179 16.90 -4.00 2.90
N ALA A 180 16.58 -4.23 4.16
CA ALA A 180 15.58 -5.20 4.56
C ALA A 180 14.55 -4.49 5.44
N ASP A 181 13.30 -4.57 5.01
CA ASP A 181 12.17 -4.11 5.78
C ASP A 181 11.43 -5.36 6.28
N PRO A 182 10.95 -5.41 7.54
CA PRO A 182 10.05 -6.48 7.94
C PRO A 182 8.91 -6.57 6.94
N ALA A 183 8.68 -7.77 6.41
CA ALA A 183 7.52 -8.00 5.58
C ALA A 183 6.30 -7.70 6.43
N PRO A 184 5.25 -7.06 5.87
CA PRO A 184 4.01 -6.90 6.60
C PRO A 184 3.59 -8.26 7.16
N LEU A 185 3.40 -8.36 8.48
CA LEU A 185 2.76 -9.54 9.05
C LEU A 185 1.35 -9.54 8.50
N LEU A 186 1.13 -10.36 7.48
CA LEU A 186 -0.17 -10.54 6.87
C LEU A 186 -0.93 -11.57 7.70
N PRO A 187 -2.15 -11.28 8.16
CA PRO A 187 -2.94 -12.24 8.92
C PRO A 187 -3.07 -13.55 8.16
N SER A 188 -2.87 -14.67 8.85
CA SER A 188 -3.02 -16.03 8.33
C SER A 188 -4.46 -16.53 8.43
N ALA A 189 -5.21 -16.02 9.42
CA ALA A 189 -6.63 -16.28 9.61
C ALA A 189 -7.31 -15.08 10.31
N TYR A 190 -8.63 -15.12 10.39
CA TYR A 190 -9.42 -14.21 11.22
C TYR A 190 -10.39 -14.98 12.11
N THR A 191 -10.67 -14.44 13.29
CA THR A 191 -11.65 -14.99 14.23
C THR A 191 -12.63 -13.91 14.67
N ILE A 192 -13.89 -14.31 14.88
CA ILE A 192 -14.89 -13.41 15.45
C ILE A 192 -14.51 -13.15 16.91
N THR A 193 -14.35 -11.88 17.26
CA THR A 193 -13.92 -11.42 18.59
C THR A 193 -14.97 -10.59 19.32
N GLY A 194 -16.02 -10.18 18.61
CA GLY A 194 -17.13 -9.45 19.21
C GLY A 194 -18.27 -9.24 18.22
N GLU A 195 -19.42 -8.91 18.78
CA GLU A 195 -20.60 -8.45 18.04
C GLU A 195 -21.21 -7.24 18.74
N TRP A 196 -21.63 -6.24 17.97
CA TRP A 196 -22.32 -5.05 18.47
C TRP A 196 -23.74 -4.99 17.92
N GLN A 197 -24.75 -4.88 18.79
CA GLN A 197 -26.10 -4.54 18.34
C GLN A 197 -26.18 -3.01 18.18
N VAL A 198 -26.33 -2.54 16.94
CA VAL A 198 -26.33 -1.09 16.64
C VAL A 198 -27.69 -0.56 16.18
N ALA A 199 -28.60 -1.43 15.75
CA ALA A 199 -30.02 -1.13 15.52
C ALA A 199 -30.90 -2.32 15.87
N THR A 200 -32.13 -2.09 16.32
CA THR A 200 -33.07 -3.15 16.75
C THR A 200 -33.90 -3.76 15.62
N SER A 201 -33.97 -3.12 14.46
CA SER A 201 -34.92 -3.50 13.39
C SER A 201 -34.53 -3.03 11.99
N SER A 202 -33.31 -2.55 11.80
CA SER A 202 -32.86 -2.01 10.52
C SER A 202 -31.52 -2.62 10.18
N ALA A 203 -31.42 -3.21 8.98
CA ALA A 203 -30.15 -3.65 8.44
C ALA A 203 -29.21 -2.45 8.41
N VAL A 204 -27.97 -2.66 8.87
CA VAL A 204 -26.90 -1.71 8.57
C VAL A 204 -26.64 -1.89 7.08
N SER A 205 -27.08 -0.92 6.29
CA SER A 205 -26.85 -0.96 4.86
C SER A 205 -25.34 -1.00 4.62
N MET A 206 -24.56 -0.21 5.40
CA MET A 206 -23.19 0.16 5.03
C MET A 206 -22.28 0.49 6.22
N ILE A 207 -20.97 0.30 6.02
CA ILE A 207 -19.92 0.57 7.01
C ILE A 207 -18.75 1.29 6.32
N GLY A 208 -18.29 2.39 6.90
CA GLY A 208 -17.01 3.03 6.60
C GLY A 208 -16.16 3.20 7.86
N ILE A 209 -14.88 3.54 7.70
CA ILE A 209 -13.98 3.79 8.83
C ILE A 209 -13.12 5.04 8.59
N ASP A 210 -13.05 5.91 9.60
CA ASP A 210 -12.26 7.13 9.52
C ASP A 210 -10.80 6.92 9.97
N SER A 211 -9.98 7.96 9.78
CA SER A 211 -8.55 7.92 10.13
C SER A 211 -8.25 7.70 11.62
N GLN A 212 -9.26 7.85 12.49
CA GLN A 212 -9.20 7.61 13.92
C GLN A 212 -9.81 6.26 14.31
N ASN A 213 -10.08 5.38 13.34
CA ASN A 213 -10.71 4.08 13.48
C ASN A 213 -12.16 4.11 13.99
N ASN A 214 -12.85 5.25 13.91
CA ASN A 214 -14.27 5.26 14.22
C ASN A 214 -15.05 4.68 13.03
N LEU A 215 -15.99 3.80 13.34
CA LEU A 215 -16.92 3.28 12.36
C LEU A 215 -18.00 4.31 12.05
N TRP A 216 -18.35 4.39 10.78
CA TRP A 216 -19.47 5.16 10.29
C TRP A 216 -20.48 4.20 9.68
N LEU A 217 -21.68 4.20 10.25
CA LEU A 217 -22.76 3.30 9.86
C LEU A 217 -23.89 4.11 9.22
N LEU A 218 -24.41 3.62 8.10
CA LEU A 218 -25.64 4.15 7.51
C LEU A 218 -26.76 3.15 7.69
N PHE A 219 -27.84 3.65 8.26
CA PHE A 219 -29.11 2.96 8.38
C PHE A 219 -30.07 3.60 7.40
N VAL A 220 -30.57 2.83 6.43
CA VAL A 220 -31.67 3.28 5.58
C VAL A 220 -32.94 2.57 6.04
N TYR A 221 -33.95 3.35 6.40
CA TYR A 221 -35.22 2.86 6.91
C TYR A 221 -36.36 3.39 6.05
N GLU A 222 -37.15 2.48 5.48
CA GLU A 222 -38.34 2.80 4.68
C GLU A 222 -39.63 2.28 5.33
N PRO A 223 -40.17 3.01 6.31
CA PRO A 223 -41.53 2.80 6.74
C PRO A 223 -42.47 3.49 5.73
N TYR A 224 -43.22 2.69 4.96
CA TYR A 224 -44.43 3.18 4.26
C TYR A 224 -44.19 4.33 3.25
N GLY A 225 -43.15 4.24 2.44
CA GLY A 225 -42.92 5.14 1.29
C GLY A 225 -42.21 6.47 1.62
N ASN A 226 -41.78 6.68 2.86
CA ASN A 226 -40.90 7.79 3.23
C ASN A 226 -39.57 7.24 3.75
N ALA A 227 -38.59 7.14 2.88
CA ALA A 227 -37.25 6.76 3.29
C ALA A 227 -36.63 7.79 4.24
N THR A 228 -36.12 7.30 5.35
CA THR A 228 -35.28 8.05 6.28
C THR A 228 -33.93 7.37 6.33
N ALA A 229 -32.87 8.18 6.35
CA ALA A 229 -31.51 7.68 6.48
C ALA A 229 -30.87 8.30 7.71
N THR A 230 -30.20 7.48 8.51
CA THR A 230 -29.48 7.91 9.71
C THR A 230 -28.03 7.48 9.59
N VAL A 231 -27.12 8.39 9.90
CA VAL A 231 -25.70 8.09 10.01
C VAL A 231 -25.31 8.06 11.49
N LYS A 232 -24.56 7.03 11.88
CA LYS A 232 -23.98 6.92 13.23
C LYS A 232 -22.47 6.82 13.15
N LYS A 233 -21.79 7.56 14.01
CA LYS A 233 -20.36 7.40 14.29
C LYS A 233 -20.20 6.59 15.56
N ILE A 234 -19.40 5.54 15.52
CA ILE A 234 -19.15 4.62 16.64
C ILE A 234 -17.64 4.51 16.86
N SER A 235 -17.16 4.65 18.10
CA SER A 235 -15.75 4.42 18.43
C SER A 235 -15.36 2.94 18.33
N PRO A 236 -14.05 2.62 18.29
CA PRO A 236 -13.56 1.23 18.26
C PRO A 236 -14.01 0.34 19.43
N ASP A 237 -14.53 0.92 20.52
CA ASP A 237 -15.06 0.20 21.68
C ASP A 237 -16.58 -0.02 21.63
N GLY A 238 -17.26 0.46 20.58
CA GLY A 238 -18.71 0.33 20.39
C GLY A 238 -19.53 1.52 20.92
N THR A 239 -18.91 2.57 21.46
CA THR A 239 -19.64 3.75 21.94
C THR A 239 -20.13 4.62 20.78
N VAL A 240 -21.41 5.00 20.77
CA VAL A 240 -21.96 5.95 19.80
C VAL A 240 -21.44 7.35 20.11
N LEU A 241 -20.65 7.92 19.20
CA LEU A 241 -20.07 9.26 19.31
C LEU A 241 -20.96 10.34 18.69
N HIS A 242 -21.71 9.98 17.65
CA HIS A 242 -22.56 10.89 16.91
C HIS A 242 -23.68 10.13 16.21
N GLU A 243 -24.86 10.73 16.13
CA GLU A 243 -26.00 10.22 15.37
C GLU A 243 -26.75 11.41 14.77
N SER A 244 -26.96 11.38 13.45
CA SER A 244 -27.69 12.42 12.73
C SER A 244 -28.53 11.83 11.61
N LEU A 245 -29.65 12.48 11.33
CA LEU A 245 -30.41 12.23 10.11
C LEU A 245 -29.61 12.73 8.91
N VAL A 246 -29.58 11.93 7.84
CA VAL A 246 -29.07 12.37 6.55
C VAL A 246 -30.02 13.45 6.03
N PRO A 247 -29.51 14.55 5.46
CA PRO A 247 -30.35 15.60 4.90
C PRO A 247 -31.25 15.08 3.78
N VAL A 248 -32.53 15.48 3.77
CA VAL A 248 -33.53 15.09 2.75
C VAL A 248 -33.06 15.36 1.31
N ALA A 249 -32.24 16.39 1.13
CA ALA A 249 -31.64 16.72 -0.17
C ALA A 249 -30.81 15.56 -0.77
N CYS A 250 -30.29 14.65 0.05
CA CYS A 250 -29.52 13.49 -0.40
C CYS A 250 -30.38 12.37 -0.99
N TYR A 251 -31.67 12.31 -0.66
CA TYR A 251 -32.57 11.24 -1.08
C TYR A 251 -33.87 11.76 -1.71
N GLN A 252 -33.83 12.97 -2.26
CA GLN A 252 -34.97 13.57 -2.94
C GLN A 252 -35.13 12.95 -4.35
N GLY A 253 -35.99 11.94 -4.44
CA GLY A 253 -36.33 11.14 -5.63
C GLY A 253 -36.94 9.82 -5.15
N GLU A 254 -37.85 9.20 -5.91
CA GLU A 254 -38.44 7.91 -5.50
C GLU A 254 -37.33 6.92 -5.15
N ILE A 255 -37.19 6.59 -3.87
CA ILE A 255 -36.47 5.39 -3.48
C ILE A 255 -37.43 4.26 -3.84
N SER A 256 -37.30 3.77 -5.07
CA SER A 256 -37.97 2.54 -5.47
C SER A 256 -37.51 1.43 -4.55
N ASN A 257 -38.39 0.46 -4.28
CA ASN A 257 -38.29 -0.66 -3.34
C ASN A 257 -37.00 -1.54 -3.37
N ASN A 258 -35.96 -1.17 -4.11
CA ASN A 258 -34.65 -1.81 -4.20
C ASN A 258 -33.59 -1.01 -3.40
N ILE A 259 -33.78 -0.86 -2.09
CA ILE A 259 -32.81 -0.18 -1.20
C ILE A 259 -31.46 -0.91 -1.13
N GLY A 260 -31.41 -2.18 -1.56
CA GLY A 260 -30.16 -2.94 -1.70
C GLY A 260 -29.16 -2.37 -2.70
N GLU A 261 -29.51 -1.30 -3.43
CA GLU A 261 -28.73 -0.73 -4.53
C GLU A 261 -28.16 0.67 -4.24
N ASN A 262 -28.35 1.22 -3.03
CA ASN A 262 -27.77 2.51 -2.63
C ASN A 262 -26.44 2.33 -1.87
N SER A 263 -25.36 2.90 -2.40
CA SER A 263 -23.99 2.73 -1.92
C SER A 263 -23.39 4.02 -1.31
N MET A 264 -23.39 4.22 0.00
CA MET A 264 -22.30 4.87 0.73
C MET A 264 -20.97 4.21 0.38
N ASN A 265 -20.03 4.99 -0.09
CA ASN A 265 -19.03 4.42 -0.99
C ASN A 265 -17.61 4.62 -0.49
N ASP A 266 -17.37 5.60 0.39
CA ASP A 266 -16.14 5.68 1.18
C ASP A 266 -16.18 6.84 2.18
N ILE A 267 -15.12 6.92 2.98
CA ILE A 267 -14.75 8.12 3.72
C ILE A 267 -13.51 8.72 3.06
N ASP A 268 -13.57 10.00 2.68
CA ASP A 268 -12.42 10.66 2.07
C ASP A 268 -11.28 10.90 3.08
N SER A 269 -10.12 11.31 2.59
CA SER A 269 -8.93 11.57 3.43
C SER A 269 -9.13 12.70 4.46
N ASN A 270 -10.18 13.51 4.33
CA ASN A 270 -10.54 14.56 5.28
C ASN A 270 -11.60 14.09 6.30
N GLY A 271 -12.03 12.83 6.23
CA GLY A 271 -13.08 12.28 7.09
C GLY A 271 -14.50 12.61 6.63
N ASN A 272 -14.68 13.15 5.42
CA ASN A 272 -16.01 13.42 4.88
C ASN A 272 -16.64 12.11 4.37
N ILE A 273 -17.95 12.00 4.57
CA ILE A 273 -18.73 10.83 4.18
C ILE A 273 -19.22 11.03 2.75
N LEU A 274 -18.93 10.08 1.87
CA LEU A 274 -19.38 10.09 0.48
C LEU A 274 -20.55 9.11 0.32
N LEU A 275 -21.73 9.67 0.07
CA LEU A 275 -22.98 8.93 -0.14
C LEU A 275 -23.36 8.98 -1.62
N LEU A 276 -23.42 7.84 -2.29
CA LEU A 276 -24.06 7.74 -3.60
C LEU A 276 -25.50 7.25 -3.41
N MET A 277 -26.44 8.08 -3.81
CA MET A 277 -27.88 7.83 -3.72
C MET A 277 -28.43 7.95 -5.14
N ARG A 278 -28.78 6.83 -5.79
CA ARG A 278 -29.35 6.72 -7.16
C ARG A 278 -28.84 7.73 -8.22
N THR A 279 -29.26 9.00 -8.13
CA THR A 279 -28.96 10.09 -9.07
C THR A 279 -28.02 11.17 -8.51
N ARG A 280 -27.61 11.06 -7.25
CA ARG A 280 -26.88 12.09 -6.50
C ARG A 280 -25.70 11.54 -5.71
N VAL A 281 -24.64 12.32 -5.64
CA VAL A 281 -23.54 12.15 -4.69
C VAL A 281 -23.66 13.24 -3.62
N CYS A 282 -23.76 12.82 -2.37
CA CYS A 282 -23.74 13.67 -1.20
C CYS A 282 -22.38 13.59 -0.51
N LYS A 283 -21.80 14.75 -0.18
CA LYS A 283 -20.63 14.84 0.69
C LYS A 283 -21.07 15.41 2.02
N LEU A 284 -20.92 14.65 3.09
CA LEU A 284 -21.22 15.10 4.46
C LEU A 284 -19.92 15.35 5.23
N ASP A 285 -19.91 16.36 6.09
CA ASP A 285 -18.81 16.55 7.03
C ASP A 285 -18.82 15.46 8.12
N PRO A 286 -17.76 15.37 8.96
CA PRO A 286 -17.73 14.43 10.08
C PRO A 286 -18.76 14.68 11.19
N SER A 287 -19.69 15.63 11.01
CA SER A 287 -20.84 15.88 11.88
C SER A 287 -22.17 15.60 11.16
N GLY A 288 -22.13 14.99 9.96
CA GLY A 288 -23.30 14.65 9.16
C GLY A 288 -23.92 15.83 8.41
N ASN A 289 -23.31 17.03 8.43
CA ASN A 289 -23.84 18.18 7.71
C ASN A 289 -23.51 18.08 6.22
N LEU A 290 -24.46 18.49 5.36
CA LEU A 290 -24.24 18.51 3.91
C LEU A 290 -23.20 19.57 3.54
N LEU A 291 -22.08 19.13 2.98
CA LEU A 291 -21.05 19.98 2.37
C LEU A 291 -21.35 20.27 0.89
N GLY A 292 -21.96 19.31 0.19
CA GLY A 292 -22.34 19.50 -1.20
C GLY A 292 -23.15 18.36 -1.80
N LEU A 293 -23.82 18.67 -2.91
CA LEU A 293 -24.71 17.79 -3.66
C LEU A 293 -24.34 17.83 -5.15
N TYR A 294 -24.16 16.68 -5.77
CA TYR A 294 -23.80 16.55 -7.20
C TYR A 294 -24.67 15.53 -7.86
N TYR A 295 -24.95 15.71 -9.15
CA TYR A 295 -25.55 14.64 -9.94
C TYR A 295 -24.51 13.57 -10.26
N THR A 296 -24.96 12.33 -10.33
CA THR A 296 -24.11 11.24 -10.79
C THR A 296 -23.59 11.52 -12.20
N PRO A 297 -22.34 11.14 -12.51
CA PRO A 297 -21.75 11.42 -13.81
C PRO A 297 -22.53 10.79 -14.97
N GLY A 298 -23.23 11.60 -15.76
CA GLY A 298 -24.12 11.13 -16.83
C GLY A 298 -25.58 11.52 -16.63
N CYS A 299 -25.91 12.04 -15.45
CA CYS A 299 -27.23 12.56 -15.14
C CYS A 299 -27.24 14.09 -15.21
N THR A 300 -28.20 14.64 -15.94
CA THR A 300 -28.46 16.09 -16.00
C THR A 300 -29.66 16.51 -15.15
N SER A 301 -30.50 15.56 -14.75
CA SER A 301 -31.62 15.73 -13.82
C SER A 301 -31.97 14.40 -13.13
N VAL A 302 -32.87 14.44 -12.13
CA VAL A 302 -33.39 13.25 -11.43
C VAL A 302 -34.09 12.28 -12.40
N ASP A 303 -34.72 12.80 -13.46
CA ASP A 303 -35.52 12.03 -14.42
C ASP A 303 -34.73 11.61 -15.68
N ALA A 304 -33.47 12.04 -15.82
CA ALA A 304 -32.65 11.83 -17.02
C ALA A 304 -31.43 10.92 -16.78
N CYS A 305 -31.53 9.97 -15.85
CA CYS A 305 -30.50 8.97 -15.61
C CYS A 305 -30.86 7.66 -16.32
N GLU A 306 -30.06 7.23 -17.30
CA GLU A 306 -30.31 5.97 -18.04
C GLU A 306 -29.93 4.70 -17.28
N ASP A 307 -29.14 4.78 -16.21
CA ASP A 307 -29.00 3.71 -15.23
C ASP A 307 -28.38 4.30 -13.96
N PRO A 308 -28.93 4.07 -12.76
CA PRO A 308 -28.45 4.70 -11.54
C PRO A 308 -27.45 3.85 -10.73
N LEU A 309 -27.16 2.63 -11.17
CA LEU A 309 -26.38 1.67 -10.40
C LEU A 309 -24.89 1.93 -10.55
N GLY A 310 -24.36 2.75 -9.65
CA GLY A 310 -22.94 3.06 -9.57
C GLY A 310 -22.33 2.67 -8.23
N TYR A 311 -21.00 2.65 -8.22
CA TYR A 311 -20.17 2.48 -7.04
C TYR A 311 -19.13 3.59 -7.04
N LEU A 312 -18.67 3.95 -5.86
CA LEU A 312 -17.78 5.09 -5.66
C LEU A 312 -16.77 4.67 -4.59
N SER A 313 -15.54 5.14 -4.64
CA SER A 313 -14.54 4.84 -3.62
C SER A 313 -13.48 5.94 -3.59
N ALA A 314 -13.02 6.29 -2.40
CA ALA A 314 -12.00 7.29 -2.17
C ALA A 314 -10.61 6.65 -2.16
N GLY A 315 -9.76 7.12 -3.05
CA GLY A 315 -8.35 6.80 -3.06
C GLY A 315 -7.58 7.57 -1.99
N ALA A 316 -6.49 6.96 -1.50
CA ALA A 316 -5.56 7.64 -0.59
C ALA A 316 -4.86 8.85 -1.25
N ASN A 317 -4.87 8.92 -2.58
CA ASN A 317 -4.40 10.04 -3.39
C ASN A 317 -5.35 11.27 -3.34
N GLY A 318 -6.44 11.20 -2.58
CA GLY A 318 -7.46 12.25 -2.49
C GLY A 318 -8.45 12.25 -3.64
N TYR A 319 -8.32 11.34 -4.61
CA TYR A 319 -9.27 11.23 -5.70
C TYR A 319 -10.46 10.34 -5.30
N VAL A 320 -11.62 10.65 -5.87
CA VAL A 320 -12.85 9.88 -5.78
C VAL A 320 -13.10 9.20 -7.12
N TYR A 321 -13.16 7.87 -7.09
CA TYR A 321 -13.43 7.04 -8.25
C TYR A 321 -14.91 6.70 -8.29
N PHE A 322 -15.49 6.65 -9.48
CA PHE A 322 -16.88 6.28 -9.72
C PHE A 322 -16.96 5.28 -10.87
N ALA A 323 -17.58 4.13 -10.62
CA ALA A 323 -17.84 3.11 -11.62
C ALA A 323 -19.35 3.00 -11.85
N HIS A 324 -19.72 2.88 -13.11
CA HIS A 324 -21.10 2.69 -13.58
C HIS A 324 -21.06 1.81 -14.84
N SER A 325 -22.17 1.14 -15.21
CA SER A 325 -22.38 0.07 -16.22
C SER A 325 -21.60 0.11 -17.55
N ALA A 326 -20.84 1.16 -17.86
CA ALA A 326 -19.95 1.25 -19.01
C ALA A 326 -18.69 2.15 -18.82
N SER A 327 -18.43 2.68 -17.63
CA SER A 327 -17.34 3.66 -17.44
C SER A 327 -16.79 3.70 -16.02
N LEU A 328 -15.46 3.86 -15.93
CA LEU A 328 -14.76 4.27 -14.72
C LEU A 328 -14.36 5.75 -14.86
N LYS A 329 -14.78 6.57 -13.90
CA LYS A 329 -14.58 8.02 -13.84
C LYS A 329 -13.86 8.39 -12.54
N VAL A 330 -13.25 9.57 -12.50
CA VAL A 330 -12.58 10.09 -11.31
C VAL A 330 -12.82 11.58 -11.12
N THR A 331 -12.64 12.05 -9.91
CA THR A 331 -12.49 13.48 -9.60
C THR A 331 -11.53 13.67 -8.43
N MET A 332 -10.88 14.83 -8.29
CA MET A 332 -10.09 15.16 -7.08
C MET A 332 -10.99 15.62 -5.94
N ASP A 333 -12.04 16.37 -6.27
CA ASP A 333 -13.08 16.72 -5.32
C ASP A 333 -14.39 16.84 -6.10
N PRO A 334 -15.40 16.01 -5.80
CA PRO A 334 -16.70 16.19 -6.41
C PRO A 334 -17.26 17.60 -6.15
N LEU A 335 -16.78 18.31 -5.10
CA LEU A 335 -17.23 19.66 -4.80
C LEU A 335 -16.83 20.73 -5.82
N THR A 336 -15.58 20.66 -6.28
CA THR A 336 -14.95 21.75 -7.04
C THR A 336 -14.61 21.37 -8.46
N THR A 337 -14.60 20.07 -8.77
CA THR A 337 -14.19 19.55 -10.07
C THR A 337 -15.21 18.54 -10.58
N PRO A 338 -15.81 18.75 -11.76
CA PRO A 338 -16.68 17.74 -12.36
C PRO A 338 -15.89 16.44 -12.58
N PHE A 339 -16.58 15.30 -12.47
CA PHE A 339 -15.97 14.01 -12.76
C PHE A 339 -15.40 14.00 -14.18
N SER A 340 -14.09 13.79 -14.28
CA SER A 340 -13.43 13.52 -15.54
C SER A 340 -13.49 12.02 -15.80
N THR A 341 -13.80 11.65 -17.03
CA THR A 341 -13.70 10.25 -17.45
C THR A 341 -12.23 9.92 -17.61
N ILE A 342 -11.67 9.00 -16.81
CA ILE A 342 -10.32 8.48 -17.07
C ILE A 342 -10.33 7.21 -17.91
N GLY A 343 -11.48 6.54 -18.05
CA GLY A 343 -11.64 5.39 -18.95
C GLY A 343 -12.90 5.53 -19.78
N TYR A 344 -12.75 5.73 -21.08
CA TYR A 344 -13.83 5.51 -22.05
C TYR A 344 -13.69 4.12 -22.67
N ASN A 345 -14.83 3.58 -23.08
CA ASN A 345 -15.07 2.35 -23.83
C ASN A 345 -14.40 2.31 -25.23
N SER A 346 -13.24 2.94 -25.45
CA SER A 346 -12.50 2.87 -26.72
C SER A 346 -11.57 1.66 -26.84
N PHE A 347 -11.49 0.83 -25.80
CA PHE A 347 -10.53 -0.28 -25.73
C PHE A 347 -11.13 -1.68 -25.93
N GLY A 348 -12.42 -1.79 -26.31
CA GLY A 348 -13.05 -3.09 -26.59
C GLY A 348 -13.14 -4.00 -25.37
N TYR A 349 -13.29 -3.43 -24.18
CA TYR A 349 -13.45 -4.19 -22.94
C TYR A 349 -14.80 -4.90 -22.91
N PRO A 350 -14.89 -6.08 -22.25
CA PRO A 350 -16.16 -6.74 -22.01
C PRO A 350 -17.13 -5.80 -21.29
N ASN A 351 -18.40 -5.94 -21.61
CA ASN A 351 -19.51 -5.16 -21.08
C ASN A 351 -19.40 -5.12 -19.54
N LEU A 352 -19.10 -3.97 -18.94
CA LEU A 352 -19.09 -3.79 -17.47
C LEU A 352 -20.52 -3.75 -16.90
N GLU A 353 -21.45 -4.44 -17.54
CA GLU A 353 -22.84 -4.51 -17.15
C GLU A 353 -22.95 -5.14 -15.76
N GLY A 354 -23.57 -4.40 -14.85
CA GLY A 354 -23.73 -4.79 -13.47
C GLY A 354 -22.41 -4.73 -12.71
N VAL A 355 -21.91 -3.55 -12.38
CA VAL A 355 -20.87 -3.44 -11.34
C VAL A 355 -21.48 -3.89 -10.01
N ASN A 356 -20.73 -4.60 -9.17
CA ASN A 356 -21.18 -5.09 -7.86
C ASN A 356 -20.38 -4.47 -6.70
N THR A 357 -19.09 -4.17 -6.89
CA THR A 357 -18.29 -3.41 -5.93
C THR A 357 -17.20 -2.60 -6.62
N LEU A 358 -16.74 -1.53 -5.97
CA LEU A 358 -15.58 -0.74 -6.37
C LEU A 358 -14.71 -0.47 -5.14
N GLN A 359 -13.43 -0.85 -5.20
CA GLN A 359 -12.49 -0.59 -4.12
C GLN A 359 -11.18 0.01 -4.67
N VAL A 360 -10.76 1.13 -4.10
CA VAL A 360 -9.49 1.78 -4.48
C VAL A 360 -8.42 1.46 -3.44
N THR A 361 -7.25 1.01 -3.90
CA THR A 361 -6.03 0.84 -3.09
C THR A 361 -5.01 1.92 -3.42
N ASN A 362 -3.82 1.84 -2.83
CA ASN A 362 -2.74 2.78 -3.12
C ASN A 362 -2.18 2.65 -4.55
N GLU A 363 -2.43 1.51 -5.22
CA GLU A 363 -1.78 1.18 -6.49
C GLU A 363 -2.76 0.89 -7.62
N SER A 364 -4.00 0.51 -7.28
CA SER A 364 -4.96 -0.02 -8.23
C SER A 364 -6.40 0.31 -7.84
N VAL A 365 -7.29 0.22 -8.81
CA VAL A 365 -8.74 0.23 -8.64
C VAL A 365 -9.25 -1.18 -8.94
N TYR A 366 -9.98 -1.76 -8.01
CA TYR A 366 -10.58 -3.08 -8.13
C TYR A 366 -12.09 -2.94 -8.34
N LEU A 367 -12.60 -3.65 -9.33
CA LEU A 367 -14.02 -3.61 -9.70
C LEU A 367 -14.53 -5.04 -9.82
N THR A 368 -15.62 -5.35 -9.13
CA THR A 368 -16.34 -6.61 -9.33
C THR A 368 -17.60 -6.39 -10.16
N THR A 369 -17.98 -7.37 -10.98
CA THR A 369 -19.24 -7.36 -11.72
C THR A 369 -20.25 -8.38 -11.15
N ASN A 370 -21.52 -8.24 -11.52
CA ASN A 370 -22.63 -9.15 -11.22
C ASN A 370 -22.44 -10.52 -11.90
N GLN A 371 -21.55 -10.57 -12.90
CA GLN A 371 -21.09 -11.82 -13.50
C GLN A 371 -19.98 -12.48 -12.67
N GLY A 372 -19.63 -11.92 -11.50
CA GLY A 372 -18.52 -12.40 -10.70
C GLY A 372 -17.19 -12.23 -11.43
N GLU A 373 -16.95 -11.14 -12.14
CA GLU A 373 -15.61 -10.88 -12.68
C GLU A 373 -14.90 -9.89 -11.76
N LEU A 374 -13.61 -10.10 -11.49
CA LEU A 374 -12.78 -9.12 -10.78
C LEU A 374 -11.76 -8.53 -11.76
N TYR A 375 -11.83 -7.21 -11.91
CA TYR A 375 -10.92 -6.43 -12.72
C TYR A 375 -9.98 -5.60 -11.84
N GLU A 376 -8.75 -5.45 -12.29
CA GLU A 376 -7.77 -4.55 -11.73
C GLU A 376 -7.39 -3.48 -12.76
N PHE A 377 -7.60 -2.23 -12.41
CA PHE A 377 -7.20 -1.06 -13.18
C PHE A 377 -6.08 -0.31 -12.46
N GLY A 378 -5.25 0.40 -13.21
CA GLY A 378 -4.38 1.43 -12.63
C GLY A 378 -5.19 2.63 -12.14
N LEU A 379 -4.58 3.47 -11.31
CA LEU A 379 -5.22 4.70 -10.79
C LEU A 379 -5.55 5.70 -11.91
N GLU A 380 -4.88 5.57 -13.06
CA GLU A 380 -5.14 6.27 -14.31
C GLU A 380 -6.27 5.65 -15.14
N GLY A 381 -6.97 4.63 -14.63
CA GLY A 381 -8.10 3.99 -15.29
C GLY A 381 -7.74 2.98 -16.39
N SER A 382 -6.46 2.71 -16.62
CA SER A 382 -6.04 1.68 -17.59
C SER A 382 -6.29 0.27 -17.02
N LEU A 383 -6.85 -0.66 -17.81
CA LEU A 383 -7.01 -2.04 -17.36
C LEU A 383 -5.63 -2.68 -17.24
N LYS A 384 -5.23 -3.08 -16.02
CA LYS A 384 -4.01 -3.87 -15.81
C LYS A 384 -4.25 -5.33 -16.16
N ARG A 385 -5.32 -5.92 -15.62
CA ARG A 385 -5.67 -7.33 -15.84
C ARG A 385 -7.08 -7.67 -15.36
N MET A 386 -7.64 -8.74 -15.90
CA MET A 386 -8.72 -9.50 -15.28
C MET A 386 -8.08 -10.52 -14.33
N ILE A 387 -8.46 -10.50 -13.05
CA ILE A 387 -7.89 -11.37 -12.02
C ILE A 387 -8.59 -12.73 -12.02
N SER A 388 -9.91 -12.72 -12.14
CA SER A 388 -10.71 -13.94 -12.12
C SER A 388 -11.98 -13.78 -12.94
N ASN A 389 -12.34 -14.85 -13.64
CA ASN A 389 -13.69 -15.11 -14.11
C ASN A 389 -14.30 -16.10 -13.11
N LEU A 390 -15.11 -15.62 -12.16
CA LEU A 390 -15.47 -16.39 -10.96
C LEU A 390 -16.43 -17.56 -11.25
N TYR A 391 -16.92 -17.76 -12.49
CA TYR A 391 -17.82 -18.88 -12.83
C TYR A 391 -17.17 -20.27 -12.95
N SER A 392 -15.90 -20.44 -12.57
CA SER A 392 -15.42 -21.80 -12.25
C SER A 392 -16.02 -22.24 -10.91
N ASP A 393 -16.44 -23.50 -10.77
CA ASP A 393 -17.09 -24.14 -9.60
C ASP A 393 -16.45 -23.92 -8.20
N THR A 394 -15.40 -23.11 -8.12
CA THR A 394 -14.62 -22.85 -6.91
C THR A 394 -14.88 -21.49 -6.27
N TRP A 395 -15.47 -20.50 -6.96
CA TRP A 395 -15.63 -19.17 -6.38
C TRP A 395 -16.91 -18.42 -6.78
N PRO A 396 -17.35 -17.42 -6.00
CA PRO A 396 -18.72 -16.94 -6.10
C PRO A 396 -18.85 -15.43 -6.21
N ASP A 397 -20.09 -14.98 -6.37
CA ASP A 397 -20.54 -13.60 -6.21
C ASP A 397 -19.80 -12.86 -5.07
N ILE A 398 -18.93 -11.93 -5.46
CA ILE A 398 -18.20 -11.04 -4.54
C ILE A 398 -19.09 -9.82 -4.30
N GLY A 399 -19.80 -9.84 -3.18
CA GLY A 399 -20.70 -8.76 -2.79
C GLY A 399 -20.05 -7.65 -1.95
N GLN A 400 -18.86 -7.89 -1.38
CA GLN A 400 -18.21 -6.91 -0.49
C GLN A 400 -16.70 -6.91 -0.70
N THR A 401 -16.11 -5.72 -0.77
CA THR A 401 -14.67 -5.51 -0.85
C THR A 401 -14.24 -4.44 0.14
N ALA A 402 -12.99 -4.54 0.60
CA ALA A 402 -12.34 -3.55 1.46
C ALA A 402 -10.83 -3.64 1.27
N LYS A 403 -10.09 -2.62 1.68
CA LYS A 403 -8.62 -2.66 1.71
C LYS A 403 -8.14 -2.93 3.13
N ASP A 404 -7.13 -3.79 3.29
CA ASP A 404 -6.43 -3.90 4.57
C ASP A 404 -5.45 -2.73 4.77
N PRO A 405 -4.88 -2.54 5.98
CA PRO A 405 -3.92 -1.47 6.25
C PRO A 405 -2.64 -1.52 5.41
N PHE A 406 -2.39 -2.64 4.73
CA PHE A 406 -1.23 -2.86 3.87
C PHE A 406 -1.57 -2.61 2.39
N GLY A 407 -2.82 -2.24 2.09
CA GLY A 407 -3.29 -1.98 0.73
C GLY A 407 -3.70 -3.21 -0.05
N ASN A 408 -3.78 -4.39 0.58
CA ASN A 408 -4.29 -5.59 -0.09
C ASN A 408 -5.81 -5.55 -0.17
N LEU A 409 -6.35 -6.09 -1.26
CA LEU A 409 -7.78 -6.28 -1.41
C LEU A 409 -8.26 -7.46 -0.55
N LEU A 410 -9.21 -7.18 0.34
CA LEU A 410 -10.04 -8.17 1.00
C LEU A 410 -11.40 -8.21 0.31
N ALA A 411 -11.98 -9.41 0.22
CA ALA A 411 -13.29 -9.60 -0.36
C ALA A 411 -14.09 -10.65 0.40
N VAL A 412 -15.42 -10.55 0.35
CA VAL A 412 -16.33 -11.61 0.78
C VAL A 412 -17.03 -12.20 -0.44
N GLY A 413 -16.86 -13.51 -0.63
CA GLY A 413 -17.56 -14.27 -1.68
C GLY A 413 -18.48 -15.35 -1.09
N THR A 414 -19.60 -15.64 -1.75
CA THR A 414 -20.60 -16.65 -1.33
C THR A 414 -20.50 -18.02 -2.01
N THR A 415 -19.66 -18.95 -1.53
CA THR A 415 -19.47 -20.27 -2.20
C THR A 415 -20.64 -21.23 -1.93
N GLU A 416 -20.69 -22.37 -2.64
CA GLU A 416 -21.55 -23.51 -2.25
C GLU A 416 -21.31 -23.96 -0.80
N MET A 417 -20.09 -23.76 -0.30
CA MET A 417 -19.69 -24.03 1.09
C MET A 417 -19.93 -22.84 2.04
N GLY A 418 -20.73 -21.86 1.63
CA GLY A 418 -21.03 -20.66 2.41
C GLY A 418 -20.11 -19.47 2.12
N ARG A 419 -20.27 -18.40 2.90
CA ARG A 419 -19.54 -17.13 2.72
C ARG A 419 -18.12 -17.25 3.27
N ARG A 420 -17.16 -16.65 2.55
CA ARG A 420 -15.74 -16.70 2.89
C ARG A 420 -15.12 -15.32 2.79
N LEU A 421 -14.32 -14.97 3.78
CA LEU A 421 -13.39 -13.86 3.70
C LEU A 421 -12.14 -14.32 2.95
N VAL A 422 -11.75 -13.57 1.94
CA VAL A 422 -10.53 -13.81 1.16
C VAL A 422 -9.65 -12.59 1.06
N ARG A 423 -8.36 -12.84 0.84
CA ARG A 423 -7.38 -11.83 0.43
C ARG A 423 -6.86 -12.15 -0.96
N LEU A 424 -6.73 -11.12 -1.78
CA LEU A 424 -6.03 -11.22 -3.07
C LEU A 424 -4.51 -11.25 -2.84
N GLU A 425 -3.87 -12.33 -3.26
CA GLU A 425 -2.41 -12.52 -3.27
C GLU A 425 -1.95 -12.76 -4.71
N GLY A 426 -1.54 -11.68 -5.39
CA GLY A 426 -1.16 -11.73 -6.80
C GLY A 426 -2.37 -11.95 -7.71
N THR A 427 -2.55 -13.17 -8.21
CA THR A 427 -3.72 -13.61 -9.01
C THR A 427 -4.57 -14.65 -8.30
N LEU A 428 -4.23 -15.00 -7.06
CA LEU A 428 -4.90 -16.04 -6.30
C LEU A 428 -5.62 -15.44 -5.09
N PHE A 429 -6.76 -16.02 -4.73
CA PHE A 429 -7.43 -15.70 -3.47
C PHE A 429 -7.03 -16.69 -2.39
N LYS A 430 -6.63 -16.18 -1.23
CA LYS A 430 -6.40 -16.96 -0.03
C LYS A 430 -7.62 -16.85 0.88
N THR A 431 -8.20 -17.99 1.27
CA THR A 431 -9.26 -18.01 2.30
C THR A 431 -8.67 -17.67 3.66
N LEU A 432 -9.28 -16.72 4.34
CA LEU A 432 -8.85 -16.23 5.66
C LEU A 432 -9.84 -16.59 6.78
N ALA A 433 -11.13 -16.69 6.46
CA ALA A 433 -12.17 -17.13 7.39
C ALA A 433 -13.40 -17.67 6.66
N ILE A 434 -14.15 -18.54 7.33
CA ILE A 434 -15.50 -18.94 6.95
C ILE A 434 -16.48 -18.09 7.76
N LEU A 435 -17.44 -17.47 7.09
CA LEU A 435 -18.39 -16.53 7.65
C LEU A 435 -19.77 -17.20 7.72
N GLU A 436 -20.09 -17.82 8.86
CA GLU A 436 -21.43 -18.40 9.09
C GLU A 436 -22.42 -17.30 9.52
N GLY A 437 -23.58 -17.22 8.86
CA GLY A 437 -24.66 -16.29 9.23
C GLY A 437 -24.39 -14.81 8.98
N VAL A 438 -23.26 -14.46 8.35
CA VAL A 438 -22.93 -13.05 8.04
C VAL A 438 -23.68 -12.60 6.81
N ALA A 439 -24.32 -11.43 6.92
CA ALA A 439 -25.27 -10.90 5.96
C ALA A 439 -24.68 -9.82 5.03
N SER A 440 -25.51 -9.35 4.09
CA SER A 440 -25.16 -8.74 2.78
C SER A 440 -24.79 -7.24 2.76
N GLY A 441 -24.54 -6.60 3.91
CA GLY A 441 -24.29 -5.14 3.93
C GLY A 441 -22.87 -4.73 3.51
N GLY A 442 -22.20 -3.91 4.33
CA GLY A 442 -20.83 -3.42 4.11
C GLY A 442 -19.75 -4.12 4.93
N MET A 443 -18.50 -3.98 4.46
CA MET A 443 -17.26 -4.38 5.13
C MET A 443 -16.34 -3.18 5.27
N ALA A 444 -15.72 -3.00 6.45
CA ALA A 444 -14.65 -2.01 6.65
C ALA A 444 -13.49 -2.61 7.45
N VAL A 445 -12.28 -2.09 7.26
CA VAL A 445 -11.06 -2.57 7.94
C VAL A 445 -10.35 -1.42 8.65
N ASP A 446 -10.10 -1.55 9.94
CA ASP A 446 -9.38 -0.51 10.71
C ASP A 446 -7.87 -0.57 10.51
N SER A 447 -7.17 0.46 11.00
CA SER A 447 -5.71 0.56 10.90
C SER A 447 -4.94 -0.57 11.61
N THR A 448 -5.60 -1.33 12.48
CA THR A 448 -5.03 -2.50 13.16
C THR A 448 -5.29 -3.81 12.41
N GLY A 449 -6.06 -3.75 11.34
CA GLY A 449 -6.44 -4.89 10.52
C GLY A 449 -7.69 -5.60 11.01
N LYS A 450 -8.42 -5.10 12.02
CA LYS A 450 -9.73 -5.68 12.36
C LYS A 450 -10.74 -5.37 11.28
N ILE A 451 -11.61 -6.33 11.01
CA ILE A 451 -12.64 -6.23 9.99
C ILE A 451 -14.01 -6.16 10.65
N TYR A 452 -14.84 -5.25 10.17
CA TYR A 452 -16.19 -5.00 10.65
C TYR A 452 -17.17 -5.35 9.54
N PHE A 453 -18.16 -6.19 9.85
CA PHE A 453 -19.19 -6.62 8.91
C PHE A 453 -20.56 -6.32 9.44
N SER A 454 -21.44 -5.79 8.60
CA SER A 454 -22.84 -5.61 8.95
C SER A 454 -23.63 -6.88 8.69
N GLN A 455 -24.53 -7.19 9.61
CA GLN A 455 -25.53 -8.23 9.49
C GLN A 455 -26.91 -7.61 9.20
N ASP A 456 -27.80 -8.39 8.59
CA ASP A 456 -29.14 -7.94 8.15
C ASP A 456 -30.04 -7.63 9.36
N ASP A 457 -29.71 -8.16 10.54
CA ASP A 457 -30.42 -7.92 11.80
C ASP A 457 -29.91 -6.69 12.57
N GLY A 458 -29.06 -5.87 11.94
CA GLY A 458 -28.52 -4.66 12.54
C GLY A 458 -27.39 -4.92 13.54
N ARG A 459 -26.77 -6.11 13.53
CA ARG A 459 -25.50 -6.38 14.24
C ARG A 459 -24.28 -6.02 13.41
N ILE A 460 -23.18 -5.70 14.08
CA ILE A 460 -21.83 -5.62 13.51
C ILE A 460 -20.98 -6.75 14.07
N SER A 461 -20.46 -7.63 13.24
CA SER A 461 -19.44 -8.61 13.64
C SER A 461 -18.04 -8.04 13.51
N ILE A 462 -17.16 -8.39 14.45
CA ILE A 462 -15.77 -7.94 14.49
C ILE A 462 -14.85 -9.12 14.35
N LEU A 463 -14.10 -9.17 13.25
CA LEU A 463 -13.07 -10.16 12.99
C LEU A 463 -11.71 -9.57 13.34
N SER A 464 -10.97 -10.22 14.24
CA SER A 464 -9.60 -9.82 14.56
C SER A 464 -8.59 -10.69 13.81
N PRO A 465 -7.50 -10.09 13.30
CA PRO A 465 -6.46 -10.82 12.61
C PRO A 465 -5.74 -11.79 13.54
N GLN A 466 -5.42 -12.97 13.02
CA GLN A 466 -4.49 -13.93 13.62
C GLN A 466 -3.20 -13.89 12.79
N TYR A 467 -2.09 -13.51 13.41
CA TYR A 467 -0.79 -13.37 12.74
C TYR A 467 0.01 -14.66 12.76
#